data_AF-A0A3L6Q1Z7-F1
#
_entry.id   AF-A0A3L6Q1Z7-F1
#
_cell.length_a   1.000
_cell.length_b   1.000
_cell.length_c   1.000
_cell.angle_alpha   90.00
_cell.angle_beta   90.00
_cell.angle_gamma   90.00
#
_symmetry.space_group_name_H-M   'P 1'
#
loop_
_entity.id
_entity.type
_entity.pdbx_description
1 polymer ?
#
loop_
_entity_poly.entity_id
_entity_poly.type
_entity_poly.pdbx_seq_one_letter_code
_entity_poly.pdbx_strand_id
1 'polypeptide(L)'
;MSALLWEAMQAIGFPLRPRFKVVLYQAPGQRGEWIVSVVITVPDERYDTRREIGTHHDNVPRSTLDAGASEAARRALSALCHTYREELRDTKFRFFPCRMRSAPSARVPVPPPGERNPTMDATQEFVAALTNDLDATRVEIVEAKEEARQLHHEKDILEARLQGAPEPPPLGTRGEEADH
;
A
#
# COMPACT_ATOMS: atom_id res chain seq x y z
N MET A 1 4.16 -9.28 -5.26
CA MET A 1 3.94 -7.95 -5.89
C MET A 1 5.23 -7.18 -6.11
N SER A 2 6.21 -7.23 -5.21
CA SER A 2 7.47 -6.46 -5.31
C SER A 2 8.29 -6.75 -6.58
N ALA A 3 8.29 -7.99 -7.07
CA ALA A 3 8.95 -8.33 -8.35
C ALA A 3 8.30 -7.64 -9.56
N LEU A 4 6.97 -7.66 -9.63
CA LEU A 4 6.20 -7.00 -10.70
C LEU A 4 6.39 -5.48 -10.69
N LEU A 5 6.47 -4.88 -9.50
CA LEU A 5 6.81 -3.47 -9.34
C LEU A 5 8.20 -3.17 -9.93
N TRP A 6 9.20 -3.98 -9.61
CA TRP A 6 10.55 -3.79 -10.14
C TRP A 6 10.63 -3.96 -11.67
N GLU A 7 9.90 -4.92 -12.23
CA GLU A 7 9.78 -5.08 -13.68
C GLU A 7 9.11 -3.87 -14.35
N ALA A 8 8.05 -3.32 -13.76
CA ALA A 8 7.40 -2.11 -14.28
C ALA A 8 8.32 -0.89 -14.22
N MET A 9 9.07 -0.73 -13.14
CA MET A 9 10.06 0.34 -12.99
C MET A 9 11.17 0.25 -14.06
N GLN A 10 11.67 -0.96 -14.34
CA GLN A 10 12.64 -1.17 -15.41
C GLN A 10 12.06 -0.82 -16.79
N ALA A 11 10.79 -1.16 -17.04
CA ALA A 11 10.14 -0.84 -18.31
C ALA A 11 9.98 0.67 -18.55
N ILE A 12 9.84 1.47 -17.48
CA ILE A 12 9.80 2.95 -17.54
C ILE A 12 11.22 3.55 -17.61
N GLY A 13 12.26 2.76 -17.36
CA GLY A 13 13.65 3.21 -17.34
C GLY A 13 14.13 3.75 -15.98
N PHE A 14 13.48 3.37 -14.88
CA PHE A 14 13.95 3.73 -13.54
C PHE A 14 15.12 2.84 -13.12
N PRO A 15 16.30 3.41 -12.84
CA PRO A 15 17.52 2.62 -12.65
C PRO A 15 17.68 2.09 -11.21
N LEU A 16 16.90 2.59 -10.25
CA LEU A 16 17.03 2.26 -8.83
C LEU A 16 15.90 1.34 -8.37
N ARG A 17 16.24 0.30 -7.61
CA ARG A 17 15.26 -0.59 -6.99
C ARG A 17 14.34 0.17 -6.02
N PRO A 18 13.06 -0.21 -5.92
CA PRO A 18 12.17 0.35 -4.92
C PRO A 18 12.68 0.01 -3.51
N ARG A 19 12.66 1.00 -2.62
CA ARG A 19 13.03 0.83 -1.20
C ARG A 19 11.78 0.62 -0.36
N PHE A 20 11.90 -0.13 0.73
CA PHE A 20 10.78 -0.41 1.63
C PHE A 20 11.06 0.20 2.99
N LYS A 21 10.30 1.23 3.36
CA LYS A 21 10.30 1.78 4.72
C LYS A 21 9.32 0.99 5.56
N VAL A 22 9.72 0.63 6.76
CA VAL A 22 8.94 -0.25 7.64
C VAL A 22 8.78 0.41 8.99
N VAL A 23 7.56 0.41 9.50
CA VAL A 23 7.21 0.88 10.84
C VAL A 23 6.56 -0.26 11.60
N LEU A 24 7.16 -0.65 12.72
CA LEU A 24 6.59 -1.64 13.64
C LEU A 24 5.81 -0.94 14.75
N TYR A 25 4.55 -1.32 14.89
CA TYR A 25 3.69 -0.96 16.00
C TYR A 25 3.57 -2.14 16.94
N GLN A 26 4.16 -2.04 18.13
CA GLN A 26 4.05 -3.08 19.14
C GLN A 26 3.71 -2.46 20.48
N ALA A 27 2.45 -2.59 20.89
CA ALA A 27 2.04 -2.28 22.26
C ALA A 27 2.45 -3.44 23.20
N PRO A 28 2.77 -3.15 24.48
CA PRO A 28 3.06 -4.18 25.47
C PRO A 28 1.92 -5.21 25.55
N GLY A 29 2.24 -6.50 25.43
CA GLY A 29 1.24 -7.58 25.47
C GLY A 29 0.44 -7.80 24.18
N GLN A 30 0.64 -6.98 23.14
CA GLN A 30 -0.01 -7.16 21.82
C GLN A 30 0.97 -7.75 20.80
N ARG A 31 0.41 -8.39 19.75
CA ARG A 31 1.21 -8.80 18.59
C ARG A 31 1.67 -7.56 17.82
N GLY A 32 2.93 -7.54 17.41
CA GLY A 32 3.47 -6.47 16.57
C GLY A 32 2.77 -6.40 15.21
N GLU A 33 2.43 -5.20 14.78
CA GLU A 33 1.84 -4.90 13.48
C GLU A 33 2.76 -4.02 12.64
N TRP A 34 2.80 -4.26 11.34
CA TRP A 34 3.72 -3.63 10.42
C TRP A 34 2.98 -2.70 9.47
N ILE A 35 3.43 -1.45 9.36
CA ILE A 35 3.08 -0.56 8.24
C ILE A 35 4.29 -0.51 7.33
N VAL A 36 4.08 -0.83 6.05
CA VAL A 36 5.14 -0.83 5.05
C VAL A 36 4.84 0.22 3.99
N SER A 37 5.88 0.94 3.58
CA SER A 37 5.83 1.93 2.52
C SER A 37 6.87 1.63 1.46
N VAL A 38 6.47 1.71 0.20
CA VAL A 38 7.38 1.69 -0.94
C VAL A 38 7.79 3.13 -1.26
N VAL A 39 9.09 3.36 -1.35
CA VAL A 39 9.67 4.61 -1.82
C VAL A 39 10.36 4.38 -3.16
N ILE A 40 9.88 5.09 -4.17
CA ILE A 40 10.45 5.09 -5.51
C ILE A 40 11.35 6.31 -5.65
N THR A 41 12.60 6.07 -6.01
CA THR A 41 13.62 7.11 -6.20
C THR A 41 14.19 7.04 -7.60
N VAL A 42 14.55 8.21 -8.14
CA VAL A 42 15.31 8.35 -9.39
C VAL A 42 16.56 9.17 -9.13
N PRO A 43 17.65 8.97 -9.89
CA PRO A 43 18.82 9.83 -9.83
C PRO A 43 18.45 11.28 -10.19
N ASP A 44 18.98 12.24 -9.43
CA ASP A 44 18.91 13.66 -9.75
C ASP A 44 20.24 14.11 -10.35
N GLU A 45 20.29 14.17 -11.68
CA GLU A 45 21.49 14.54 -12.44
C GLU A 45 22.00 15.95 -12.11
N ARG A 46 21.16 16.83 -11.56
CA ARG A 46 21.56 18.21 -11.25
C ARG A 46 22.42 18.32 -9.99
N TYR A 47 22.29 17.36 -9.09
CA TYR A 47 22.90 17.43 -7.75
C TYR A 47 23.66 16.16 -7.35
N ASP A 48 23.75 15.14 -8.22
CA ASP A 48 24.31 13.82 -7.90
C ASP A 48 23.67 13.20 -6.64
N THR A 49 22.37 13.49 -6.44
CA THR A 49 21.58 12.99 -5.30
C THR A 49 20.42 12.13 -5.77
N ARG A 50 19.66 11.53 -4.84
CA ARG A 50 18.45 10.77 -5.15
C ARG A 50 17.23 11.65 -4.95
N ARG A 51 16.33 11.66 -5.93
CA ARG A 51 15.03 12.33 -5.84
C ARG A 51 13.94 11.30 -5.56
N GLU A 52 13.20 11.47 -4.48
CA GLU A 52 11.97 10.72 -4.23
C GLU A 52 10.87 11.21 -5.19
N ILE A 53 10.29 10.29 -5.96
CA ILE A 53 9.23 10.61 -6.93
C ILE A 53 7.87 10.06 -6.51
N GLY A 54 7.84 9.11 -5.58
CA GLY A 54 6.60 8.55 -5.05
C GLY A 54 6.83 7.73 -3.79
N THR A 55 5.97 7.96 -2.81
CA THR A 55 5.89 7.15 -1.59
C THR A 55 4.49 6.58 -1.47
N HIS A 56 4.40 5.26 -1.38
CA HIS A 56 3.14 4.50 -1.37
C HIS A 56 3.10 3.59 -0.16
N HIS A 57 2.22 3.89 0.79
CA HIS A 57 2.10 3.15 2.04
C HIS A 57 0.92 2.18 2.02
N ASP A 58 1.03 1.07 2.75
CA ASP A 58 -0.15 0.36 3.22
C ASP A 58 -0.86 1.23 4.26
N ASN A 59 -2.18 1.41 4.13
CA ASN A 59 -2.96 2.17 5.10
C ASN A 59 -3.37 1.29 6.30
N VAL A 60 -3.11 -0.02 6.24
CA VAL A 60 -3.50 -0.96 7.29
C VAL A 60 -2.27 -1.57 7.92
N PRO A 61 -2.13 -1.48 9.24
CA PRO A 61 -1.16 -2.27 10.00
C PRO A 61 -1.40 -3.77 9.76
N ARG A 62 -0.39 -4.49 9.31
CA ARG A 62 -0.47 -5.92 8.96
C ARG A 62 0.22 -6.78 10.01
N SER A 63 -0.28 -7.99 10.19
CA SER A 63 0.33 -8.97 11.10
C SER A 63 1.69 -9.49 10.60
N THR A 64 2.03 -9.28 9.33
CA THR A 64 3.30 -9.72 8.73
C THR A 64 3.89 -8.65 7.82
N LEU A 65 5.23 -8.62 7.77
CA LEU A 65 6.00 -7.73 6.91
C LEU A 65 5.70 -7.98 5.42
N ASP A 66 5.65 -9.25 5.00
CA ASP A 66 5.42 -9.65 3.60
C ASP A 66 4.06 -9.20 3.06
N ALA A 67 3.02 -9.25 3.92
CA ALA A 67 1.70 -8.75 3.54
C ALA A 67 1.72 -7.25 3.31
N GLY A 68 2.37 -6.49 4.22
CA GLY A 68 2.54 -5.05 4.07
C GLY A 68 3.37 -4.70 2.83
N ALA A 69 4.49 -5.38 2.60
CA ALA A 69 5.36 -5.14 1.45
C ALA A 69 4.65 -5.45 0.13
N SER A 70 3.89 -6.56 0.08
CA SER A 70 3.11 -6.92 -1.10
C SER A 70 2.05 -5.88 -1.41
N GLU A 71 1.38 -5.36 -0.39
CA GLU A 71 0.35 -4.37 -0.56
C GLU A 71 0.91 -3.00 -0.95
N ALA A 72 1.93 -2.52 -0.25
CA ALA A 72 2.63 -1.29 -0.60
C ALA A 72 3.15 -1.34 -2.05
N ALA A 73 3.70 -2.48 -2.48
CA ALA A 73 4.11 -2.70 -3.86
C ALA A 73 2.94 -2.71 -4.85
N ARG A 74 1.78 -3.27 -4.50
CA ARG A 74 0.58 -3.23 -5.35
C ARG A 74 0.11 -1.79 -5.57
N ARG A 75 0.08 -0.96 -4.52
CA ARG A 75 -0.34 0.46 -4.63
C ARG A 75 0.65 1.29 -5.43
N ALA A 76 1.94 1.07 -5.20
CA ALA A 76 2.99 1.68 -6.01
C ALA A 76 2.85 1.31 -7.48
N LEU A 77 2.63 0.02 -7.79
CA LEU A 77 2.44 -0.44 -9.16
C LEU A 77 1.19 0.17 -9.81
N SER A 78 0.06 0.18 -9.10
CA SER A 78 -1.18 0.77 -9.61
C SER A 78 -1.05 2.27 -9.90
N ALA A 79 -0.29 2.99 -9.07
CA ALA A 79 0.03 4.40 -9.30
C ALA A 79 0.97 4.59 -10.50
N LEU A 80 2.03 3.77 -10.62
CA LEU A 80 2.92 3.81 -11.78
C LEU A 80 2.19 3.51 -13.09
N CYS A 81 1.35 2.47 -13.12
CA CYS A 81 0.55 2.14 -14.30
C CYS A 81 -0.43 3.25 -14.68
N HIS A 82 -0.85 4.09 -13.73
CA HIS A 82 -1.65 5.26 -14.02
C HIS A 82 -0.81 6.43 -14.57
N THR A 83 0.29 6.78 -13.89
CA THR A 83 1.13 7.95 -14.22
C THR A 83 1.93 7.74 -15.50
N TYR A 84 2.51 6.56 -15.70
CA TYR A 84 3.39 6.22 -16.82
C TYR A 84 2.69 5.30 -17.83
N ARG A 85 1.38 5.52 -18.03
CA ARG A 85 0.55 4.65 -18.87
C ARG A 85 1.01 4.61 -20.33
N GLU A 86 1.61 5.71 -20.82
CA GLU A 86 2.03 5.83 -22.21
C GLU A 86 3.35 5.07 -22.41
N GLU A 87 4.29 5.18 -21.47
CA GLU A 87 5.55 4.43 -21.45
C GLU A 87 5.32 2.93 -21.27
N LEU A 88 4.29 2.55 -20.50
CA LEU A 88 3.93 1.15 -20.27
C LEU A 88 3.00 0.56 -21.34
N ARG A 89 2.58 1.34 -22.34
CA ARG A 89 1.56 0.96 -23.33
C ARG A 89 1.91 -0.29 -24.12
N ASP A 90 3.19 -0.50 -24.41
CA ASP A 90 3.67 -1.64 -25.20
C ASP A 90 4.15 -2.82 -24.33
N THR A 91 3.81 -2.78 -23.04
CA THR A 91 4.20 -3.79 -22.05
C THR A 91 2.97 -4.51 -21.49
N LYS A 92 3.20 -5.62 -20.78
CA LYS A 92 2.15 -6.34 -20.05
C LYS A 92 1.44 -5.48 -18.99
N PHE A 93 2.06 -4.39 -18.54
CA PHE A 93 1.52 -3.52 -17.48
C PHE A 93 0.35 -2.65 -17.96
N ARG A 94 0.12 -2.53 -19.27
CA ARG A 94 -1.04 -1.83 -19.83
C ARG A 94 -2.39 -2.41 -19.38
N PHE A 95 -2.41 -3.68 -18.98
CA PHE A 95 -3.61 -4.38 -18.53
C PHE A 95 -3.75 -4.42 -17.00
N PHE A 96 -2.85 -3.78 -16.26
CA PHE A 96 -2.93 -3.76 -14.80
C PHE A 96 -3.99 -2.76 -14.32
N PRO A 97 -4.64 -3.02 -13.17
CA PRO A 97 -5.52 -2.04 -12.55
C PRO A 97 -4.77 -0.76 -12.19
N CYS A 98 -5.22 0.36 -12.76
CA CYS A 98 -4.70 1.69 -12.51
C CYS A 98 -5.67 2.45 -11.59
N ARG A 99 -5.14 3.24 -10.66
CA ARG A 99 -5.96 4.10 -9.79
C ARG A 99 -5.54 5.56 -9.91
N MET A 100 -6.46 6.40 -10.35
CA MET A 100 -6.32 7.85 -10.21
C MET A 100 -6.37 8.23 -8.73
N ARG A 101 -5.50 9.14 -8.30
CA ARG A 101 -5.43 9.59 -6.89
C ARG A 101 -6.77 10.15 -6.36
N SER A 102 -7.63 10.65 -7.25
CA SER A 102 -8.97 11.20 -6.95
C SER A 102 -10.13 10.35 -7.47
N ALA A 103 -9.88 9.17 -8.04
CA ALA A 103 -10.95 8.32 -8.55
C ALA A 103 -11.52 7.40 -7.44
N PRO A 104 -12.85 7.22 -7.40
CA PRO A 104 -13.49 6.34 -6.44
C PRO A 104 -13.16 4.86 -6.67
N SER A 105 -12.74 4.48 -7.88
CA SER A 105 -12.46 3.10 -8.26
C SER A 105 -11.18 2.94 -9.09
N ALA A 106 -10.53 1.79 -8.92
CA ALA A 106 -9.53 1.28 -9.85
C ALA A 106 -10.19 0.93 -11.19
N ARG A 107 -9.47 1.19 -12.27
CA ARG A 107 -9.89 0.87 -13.64
C ARG A 107 -8.79 0.11 -14.34
N VAL A 108 -9.17 -0.91 -15.12
CA VAL A 108 -8.24 -1.56 -16.06
C VAL A 108 -8.38 -0.86 -17.42
N PRO A 109 -7.29 -0.39 -18.04
CA PRO A 109 -7.36 0.22 -19.36
C PRO A 109 -7.93 -0.77 -20.40
N VAL A 110 -8.94 -0.33 -21.14
CA VAL A 110 -9.57 -1.16 -22.16
C VAL A 110 -8.70 -1.20 -23.42
N PRO A 111 -8.44 -2.37 -24.01
CA PRO A 111 -7.60 -2.49 -25.19
C PRO A 111 -8.23 -1.85 -26.45
N PRO A 112 -7.40 -1.53 -27.46
CA PRO A 112 -7.89 -1.03 -28.74
C PRO A 112 -8.88 -2.02 -29.39
N PRO A 113 -9.86 -1.55 -30.20
CA PRO A 113 -10.89 -2.41 -30.78
C PRO A 113 -10.38 -3.64 -31.54
N GLY A 114 -9.21 -3.54 -32.18
CA GLY A 114 -8.58 -4.63 -32.91
C GLY A 114 -8.02 -5.77 -32.04
N GLU A 115 -7.89 -5.55 -30.73
CA GLU A 115 -7.39 -6.55 -29.77
C GLU A 115 -8.49 -6.99 -28.79
N ARG A 116 -9.70 -6.45 -28.92
CA ARG A 116 -10.80 -6.76 -27.98
C ARG A 116 -11.31 -8.17 -28.16
N ASN A 117 -11.56 -8.82 -27.03
CA ASN A 117 -12.16 -10.12 -26.92
C ASN A 117 -13.19 -10.03 -25.77
N PRO A 118 -14.45 -10.45 -25.97
CA PRO A 118 -15.46 -10.44 -24.91
C PRO A 118 -15.03 -11.10 -23.59
N THR A 119 -14.23 -12.17 -23.67
CA THR A 119 -13.67 -12.86 -22.50
C THR A 119 -12.67 -11.99 -21.75
N MET A 120 -11.82 -11.26 -22.48
CA MET A 120 -10.84 -10.36 -21.91
C MET A 120 -11.54 -9.17 -21.25
N ASP A 121 -12.53 -8.58 -21.92
CA ASP A 121 -13.31 -7.44 -21.40
C ASP A 121 -14.01 -7.82 -20.09
N ALA A 122 -14.70 -8.98 -20.05
CA ALA A 122 -15.35 -9.48 -18.83
C ALA A 122 -14.34 -9.76 -17.70
N THR A 123 -13.17 -10.30 -18.02
CA THR A 123 -12.10 -10.55 -17.04
C THR A 123 -11.56 -9.23 -16.47
N GLN A 124 -11.38 -8.21 -17.31
CA GLN A 124 -10.89 -6.90 -16.88
C GLN A 124 -11.89 -6.20 -15.97
N GLU A 125 -13.19 -6.25 -16.29
CA GLU A 125 -14.25 -5.72 -15.44
C GLU A 125 -14.30 -6.45 -14.09
N PHE A 126 -14.22 -7.78 -14.11
CA PHE A 126 -14.22 -8.58 -12.89
C PHE A 126 -13.02 -8.28 -11.98
N VAL A 127 -11.81 -8.17 -12.56
CA VAL A 127 -10.59 -7.81 -11.81
C VAL A 127 -10.69 -6.39 -11.26
N ALA A 128 -11.27 -5.45 -12.00
CA ALA A 128 -11.49 -4.09 -11.52
C ALA A 128 -12.47 -4.07 -10.34
N ALA A 129 -13.58 -4.82 -10.43
CA ALA A 129 -14.56 -4.96 -9.35
C ALA A 129 -13.91 -5.55 -8.08
N LEU A 130 -13.21 -6.68 -8.20
CA LEU A 130 -12.50 -7.30 -7.07
C LEU A 130 -11.45 -6.36 -6.45
N THR A 131 -10.75 -5.59 -7.27
CA THR A 131 -9.77 -4.60 -6.77
C THR A 131 -10.44 -3.52 -5.94
N ASN A 132 -11.65 -3.08 -6.33
CA ASN A 132 -12.43 -2.10 -5.58
C ASN A 132 -12.97 -2.68 -4.28
N ASP A 133 -13.49 -3.90 -4.30
CA ASP A 133 -14.00 -4.57 -3.10
C ASP A 133 -12.88 -4.79 -2.07
N LEU A 134 -11.67 -5.16 -2.53
CA LEU A 134 -10.48 -5.27 -1.68
C LEU A 134 -10.02 -3.92 -1.10
N ASP A 135 -10.21 -2.83 -1.84
CA ASP A 135 -9.92 -1.48 -1.34
C ASP A 135 -11.01 -1.00 -0.36
N ALA A 136 -12.28 -1.37 -0.55
CA ALA A 136 -13.40 -1.02 0.33
C ALA A 136 -13.36 -1.79 1.66
N THR A 137 -13.28 -3.12 1.60
CA THR A 137 -13.13 -3.99 2.79
C THR A 137 -11.93 -3.60 3.65
N ARG A 138 -10.89 -3.03 3.03
CA ARG A 138 -9.74 -2.51 3.75
C ARG A 138 -10.09 -1.32 4.64
N VAL A 139 -10.90 -0.38 4.16
CA VAL A 139 -11.30 0.80 4.94
C VAL A 139 -12.03 0.33 6.18
N GLU A 140 -12.96 -0.62 6.02
CA GLU A 140 -13.69 -1.23 7.14
C GLU A 140 -12.75 -1.93 8.13
N ILE A 141 -11.72 -2.65 7.66
CA ILE A 141 -10.72 -3.28 8.53
C ILE A 141 -9.91 -2.24 9.32
N VAL A 142 -9.56 -1.10 8.72
CA VAL A 142 -8.85 -0.02 9.42
C VAL A 142 -9.71 0.53 10.56
N GLU A 143 -10.97 0.82 10.27
CA GLU A 143 -11.93 1.35 11.25
C GLU A 143 -12.13 0.36 12.40
N ALA A 144 -12.39 -0.92 12.08
CA ALA A 144 -12.57 -1.96 13.09
C ALA A 144 -11.32 -2.17 13.96
N LYS A 145 -10.12 -2.06 13.39
CA LYS A 145 -8.86 -2.16 14.14
C LYS A 145 -8.67 -0.98 15.08
N GLU A 146 -9.02 0.23 14.65
CA GLU A 146 -8.89 1.41 15.48
C GLU A 146 -9.87 1.38 16.65
N GLU A 147 -11.12 0.96 16.40
CA GLU A 147 -12.10 0.71 17.46
C GLU A 147 -11.61 -0.35 18.45
N ALA A 148 -11.07 -1.46 17.96
CA ALA A 148 -10.51 -2.51 18.83
C ALA A 148 -9.36 -2.00 19.71
N ARG A 149 -8.49 -1.13 19.18
CA ARG A 149 -7.41 -0.52 19.96
C ARG A 149 -7.94 0.41 21.04
N GLN A 150 -8.95 1.21 20.72
CA GLN A 150 -9.59 2.10 21.68
C GLN A 150 -10.21 1.29 22.82
N LEU A 151 -10.98 0.24 22.49
CA LEU A 151 -11.59 -0.66 23.49
C LEU A 151 -10.54 -1.37 24.36
N HIS A 152 -9.43 -1.83 23.76
CA HIS A 152 -8.34 -2.41 24.53
C HIS A 152 -7.70 -1.42 25.49
N HIS A 153 -7.47 -0.18 25.06
CA HIS A 153 -6.92 0.87 25.91
C HIS A 153 -7.87 1.22 27.07
N GLU A 154 -9.17 1.36 26.79
CA GLU A 154 -10.18 1.60 27.82
C GLU A 154 -10.24 0.45 28.84
N LYS A 155 -10.18 -0.81 28.38
CA LYS A 155 -10.07 -1.98 29.24
C LYS A 155 -8.86 -1.89 30.16
N ASP A 156 -7.69 -1.56 29.62
CA ASP A 156 -6.45 -1.48 30.39
C ASP A 156 -6.50 -0.36 31.45
N ILE A 157 -7.12 0.78 31.14
CA ILE A 157 -7.38 1.86 32.11
C ILE A 157 -8.28 1.36 33.25
N LEU A 158 -9.39 0.68 32.91
CA LEU A 158 -10.33 0.16 33.89
C LEU A 158 -9.69 -0.91 34.78
N GLU A 159 -8.87 -1.80 34.21
CA GLU A 159 -8.10 -2.80 34.96
C GLU A 159 -7.09 -2.16 35.90
N ALA A 160 -6.36 -1.12 35.45
CA ALA A 160 -5.41 -0.38 36.28
C ALA A 160 -6.11 0.29 37.47
N ARG A 161 -7.26 0.94 37.24
CA ARG A 161 -8.08 1.55 38.30
C ARG A 161 -8.56 0.53 39.33
N LEU A 162 -9.00 -0.65 38.86
CA LEU A 162 -9.46 -1.72 39.75
C LEU A 162 -8.32 -2.26 40.62
N GLN A 163 -7.10 -2.33 40.08
CA GLN A 163 -5.91 -2.84 40.77
C GLN A 163 -5.17 -1.76 41.59
N GLY A 164 -5.61 -0.51 41.55
CA GLY A 164 -4.89 0.62 42.16
C GLY A 164 -3.52 0.89 41.52
N ALA A 165 -3.32 0.42 40.28
CA ALA A 165 -2.11 0.61 39.50
C ALA A 165 -2.16 1.95 38.73
N PRO A 166 -1.00 2.51 38.34
CA PRO A 166 -0.96 3.68 37.47
C PRO A 166 -1.61 3.40 36.11
N GLU A 167 -2.38 4.36 35.60
CA GLU A 167 -3.06 4.25 34.31
C GLU A 167 -2.04 4.16 33.15
N PRO A 168 -2.35 3.37 32.11
CA PRO A 168 -1.50 3.30 30.93
C PRO A 168 -1.42 4.65 30.21
N PRO A 169 -0.29 4.99 29.58
CA PRO A 169 -0.15 6.23 28.82
C PRO A 169 -1.16 6.27 27.66
N PRO A 170 -1.59 7.46 27.23
CA PRO A 170 -2.49 7.61 26.08
C PRO A 170 -1.88 6.97 24.85
N LEU A 171 -2.72 6.42 23.97
CA LEU A 171 -2.29 5.83 22.71
C LEU A 171 -1.38 6.82 21.96
N GLY A 172 -0.10 6.47 21.84
CA GLY A 172 0.89 7.29 21.16
C GLY A 172 0.60 7.33 19.66
N THR A 173 0.67 8.52 19.06
CA THR A 173 0.83 8.60 17.61
C THR A 173 2.31 8.47 17.30
N ARG A 174 2.66 7.61 16.34
CA ARG A 174 3.96 7.48 15.64
C ARG A 174 4.92 6.39 16.18
N GLY A 175 5.06 5.33 15.38
CA GLY A 175 6.01 4.23 15.60
C GLY A 175 7.43 4.57 15.14
N GLU A 176 8.39 3.72 15.52
CA GLU A 176 9.79 3.82 15.07
C GLU A 176 9.90 3.52 13.57
N GLU A 177 10.47 4.46 12.80
CA GLU A 177 10.86 4.25 11.41
C GLU A 177 12.19 3.49 11.34
N ALA A 178 12.18 2.32 10.71
CA ALA A 178 13.39 1.61 10.31
C ALA A 178 13.49 1.55 8.78
N ASP A 179 14.66 1.90 8.24
CA ASP A 179 15.00 1.77 6.82
C ASP A 179 15.48 0.32 6.57
N HIS A 180 14.84 -0.40 5.65
CA HIS A 180 15.21 -1.78 5.26
C HIS A 180 15.45 -1.91 3.74
#